data_AF-E3MGW7-F1
#
_entry.id   AF-E3MGW7-F1
#
_cell.length_a   1.000
_cell.length_b   1.000
_cell.length_c   1.000
_cell.angle_alpha   90.00
_cell.angle_beta   90.00
_cell.angle_gamma   90.00
#
_symmetry.space_group_name_H-M   'P 1'
#
loop_
_entity.id
_entity.type
_entity.pdbx_description
1 polymer ?
#
loop_
_entity_poly.entity_id
_entity_poly.type
_entity_poly.pdbx_seq_one_letter_code
_entity_poly.pdbx_strand_id
1 'polypeptide(L)'
;MRETKTIVGLYDTDSEDEEILFSKEMLNRLRKREASMKNPQLPSSSAVTEAITVDTNSEKSAPVYFGSRMAEFNNMLRLLERKREESIWDEKYAQASAIDESVKDLKAREAGLRELIIEREDALKRKDLIVAQRSKDRFDKNMSDSLHLPTIRGFLSDEELKRLKIE
;
A
#
# COMPACT_ATOMS: atom_id res chain seq x y z
N MET A 1 -31.76 12.44 -53.26
CA MET A 1 -30.47 12.49 -52.55
C MET A 1 -30.74 12.82 -51.09
N ARG A 2 -30.29 11.90 -50.20
CA ARG A 2 -30.10 11.97 -48.74
C ARG A 2 -31.31 12.33 -47.84
N GLU A 3 -31.90 11.28 -47.30
CA GLU A 3 -32.73 11.27 -46.09
C GLU A 3 -31.89 11.57 -44.85
N THR A 4 -32.34 12.47 -43.99
CA THR A 4 -31.78 12.73 -42.66
C THR A 4 -32.44 11.83 -41.63
N LYS A 5 -31.72 10.81 -41.15
CA LYS A 5 -32.11 9.98 -40.00
C LYS A 5 -31.79 10.72 -38.71
N THR A 6 -32.83 11.16 -38.00
CA THR A 6 -32.76 11.64 -36.62
C THR A 6 -32.59 10.43 -35.70
N ILE A 7 -31.48 10.35 -34.97
CA ILE A 7 -31.24 9.32 -33.96
C ILE A 7 -32.05 9.68 -32.70
N VAL A 8 -32.99 8.81 -32.37
CA VAL A 8 -33.67 8.73 -31.07
C VAL A 8 -32.68 8.08 -30.10
N GLY A 9 -32.18 8.87 -29.14
CA GLY A 9 -31.41 8.38 -27.99
C GLY A 9 -32.37 7.74 -26.99
N LEU A 10 -32.17 6.45 -26.77
CA LEU A 10 -32.96 5.55 -25.95
C LEU A 10 -32.36 5.45 -24.53
N TYR A 11 -33.25 5.56 -23.55
CA TYR A 11 -33.28 4.94 -22.21
C TYR A 11 -32.26 5.27 -21.10
N ASP A 12 -32.86 5.76 -20.00
CA ASP A 12 -32.81 5.30 -18.61
C ASP A 12 -31.51 5.31 -17.80
N THR A 13 -31.48 6.24 -16.85
CA THR A 13 -30.66 6.21 -15.64
C THR A 13 -31.23 5.18 -14.65
N ASP A 14 -30.58 4.05 -14.46
CA ASP A 14 -30.77 3.20 -13.27
C ASP A 14 -29.38 2.80 -12.75
N SER A 15 -28.89 3.57 -11.77
CA SER A 15 -27.68 3.26 -11.02
C SER A 15 -28.13 2.54 -9.76
N GLU A 16 -28.21 1.22 -9.83
CA GLU A 16 -28.45 0.38 -8.65
C GLU A 16 -27.21 0.37 -7.75
N ASP A 17 -27.28 1.12 -6.65
CA ASP A 17 -26.36 0.98 -5.51
C ASP A 17 -26.59 -0.38 -4.84
N GLU A 18 -25.89 -1.42 -5.31
CA GLU A 18 -25.87 -2.70 -4.60
C GLU A 18 -24.96 -2.61 -3.36
N GLU A 19 -25.57 -2.39 -2.19
CA GLU A 19 -24.92 -2.56 -0.89
C GLU A 19 -24.43 -4.01 -0.73
N ILE A 20 -23.10 -4.20 -0.66
CA ILE A 20 -22.49 -5.52 -0.43
C ILE A 20 -22.79 -5.96 1.02
N LEU A 21 -23.90 -6.66 1.23
CA LEU A 21 -24.26 -7.31 2.48
C LEU A 21 -23.43 -8.59 2.65
N PHE A 22 -22.38 -8.53 3.45
CA PHE A 22 -21.59 -9.72 3.79
C PHE A 22 -22.47 -10.78 4.47
N SER A 23 -22.56 -11.96 3.86
CA SER A 23 -23.32 -13.07 4.43
C SER A 23 -22.75 -13.51 5.78
N LYS A 24 -23.63 -13.90 6.71
CA LYS A 24 -23.28 -14.39 8.06
C LYS A 24 -22.27 -15.55 8.01
N GLU A 25 -22.29 -16.34 6.94
CA GLU A 25 -21.32 -17.40 6.69
C GLU A 25 -19.89 -16.87 6.45
N MET A 26 -19.72 -15.80 5.68
CA MET A 26 -18.40 -15.18 5.43
C MET A 26 -17.80 -14.61 6.73
N LEU A 27 -18.63 -13.96 7.55
CA LEU A 27 -18.22 -13.47 8.87
C LEU A 27 -17.80 -14.61 9.81
N ASN A 28 -18.44 -15.77 9.72
CA ASN A 28 -18.07 -16.96 10.50
C ASN A 28 -16.76 -17.59 10.03
N ARG A 29 -16.49 -17.60 8.72
CA ARG A 29 -15.21 -18.05 8.15
C ARG A 29 -14.05 -17.16 8.61
N LEU A 30 -14.27 -15.85 8.71
CA LEU A 30 -13.27 -14.90 9.19
C LEU A 30 -12.90 -15.17 10.66
N ARG A 31 -13.91 -15.31 11.54
CA ARG A 31 -13.71 -15.60 12.96
C ARG A 31 -13.05 -16.96 13.22
N LYS A 32 -13.35 -17.98 12.43
CA LYS A 32 -12.74 -19.31 12.57
C LYS A 32 -11.25 -19.31 12.22
N ARG A 33 -10.80 -18.38 11.37
CA ARG A 33 -9.39 -18.22 10.98
C ARG A 33 -8.55 -17.52 12.05
N GLU A 34 -9.15 -16.65 12.85
CA GLU A 34 -8.46 -15.96 13.95
C GLU A 34 -8.14 -16.89 15.12
N ALA A 35 -8.97 -17.91 15.36
CA ALA A 35 -8.76 -18.88 16.43
C ALA A 35 -7.57 -19.83 16.21
N SER A 36 -7.12 -20.02 14.97
CA SER A 36 -6.04 -20.96 14.62
C SER A 36 -4.64 -20.35 14.57
N MET A 37 -4.47 -19.06 14.91
CA MET A 37 -3.18 -18.36 14.81
C MET A 37 -2.50 -18.03 16.15
N LYS A 38 -3.04 -18.50 17.28
CA LYS A 38 -2.34 -18.41 18.56
C LYS A 38 -1.51 -19.67 18.81
N ASN A 39 -0.20 -19.52 18.56
CA ASN A 39 0.95 -20.23 19.14
C ASN A 39 1.84 -20.93 18.10
N PRO A 40 3.09 -20.45 17.97
CA PRO A 40 4.21 -21.37 18.09
C PRO A 40 5.22 -20.89 19.14
N GLN A 41 5.48 -21.79 20.08
CA GLN A 41 6.52 -21.76 21.09
C GLN A 41 7.90 -21.64 20.42
N LEU A 42 8.67 -20.61 20.81
CA LEU A 42 10.06 -20.38 20.39
C LEU A 42 11.02 -21.34 21.13
N PRO A 43 11.98 -22.00 20.46
CA PRO A 43 13.23 -22.39 21.08
C PRO A 43 14.28 -21.29 20.89
N SER A 44 14.86 -20.88 22.01
CA SER A 44 16.05 -20.02 22.10
C SER A 44 17.28 -20.71 21.49
N SER A 45 18.01 -20.03 20.61
CA SER A 45 19.47 -20.17 20.52
C SER A 45 20.11 -18.94 19.89
N SER A 46 21.08 -18.38 20.61
CA SER A 46 22.11 -17.48 20.06
C SER A 46 22.95 -18.21 19.02
N ALA A 47 23.27 -17.54 17.92
CA ALA A 47 24.58 -17.60 17.27
C ALA A 47 24.65 -16.50 16.19
N VAL A 48 25.60 -15.60 16.36
CA VAL A 48 25.98 -14.57 15.39
C VAL A 48 26.80 -15.23 14.29
N THR A 49 26.30 -15.21 13.05
CA THR A 49 27.11 -15.32 11.84
C THR A 49 26.37 -14.65 10.69
N GLU A 50 26.97 -13.62 10.10
CA GLU A 50 26.58 -13.04 8.81
C GLU A 50 26.68 -14.11 7.72
N ALA A 51 25.57 -14.80 7.47
CA ALA A 51 25.34 -15.52 6.24
C ALA A 51 24.14 -14.84 5.58
N ILE A 52 24.30 -14.41 4.32
CA ILE A 52 23.18 -14.00 3.47
C ILE A 52 22.36 -15.27 3.21
N THR A 53 21.48 -15.60 4.15
CA THR A 53 20.50 -16.65 3.99
C THR A 53 19.48 -16.16 2.98
N VAL A 54 19.66 -16.57 1.73
CA VAL A 54 18.63 -16.43 0.70
C VAL A 54 17.48 -17.34 1.14
N ASP A 55 16.48 -16.74 1.77
CA ASP A 55 15.30 -17.45 2.26
C ASP A 55 14.43 -17.86 1.06
N THR A 56 14.69 -19.05 0.53
CA THR A 56 13.99 -19.61 -0.63
C THR A 56 12.55 -20.04 -0.30
N ASN A 57 12.12 -19.98 0.96
CA ASN A 57 10.75 -20.33 1.35
C ASN A 57 9.74 -19.17 1.14
N SER A 58 10.20 -17.99 0.73
CA SER A 58 9.39 -16.76 0.64
C SER A 58 8.52 -16.61 -0.62
N GLU A 59 8.58 -17.52 -1.61
CA GLU A 59 7.91 -17.29 -2.91
C GLU A 59 6.38 -17.19 -2.81
N LYS A 60 5.74 -17.89 -1.87
CA LYS A 60 4.29 -17.80 -1.64
C LYS A 60 3.87 -16.59 -0.79
N SER A 61 4.79 -16.02 -0.01
CA SER A 61 4.52 -14.87 0.87
C SER A 61 4.93 -13.54 0.25
N ALA A 62 5.73 -13.54 -0.82
CA ALA A 62 6.19 -12.31 -1.47
C ALA A 62 5.04 -11.39 -1.95
N PRO A 63 3.97 -11.88 -2.62
CA PRO A 63 2.85 -11.02 -3.02
C PRO A 63 2.16 -10.37 -1.81
N VAL A 64 2.07 -11.12 -0.70
CA VAL A 64 1.49 -10.64 0.55
C VAL A 64 2.40 -9.59 1.19
N TYR A 65 3.71 -9.82 1.20
CA TYR A 65 4.70 -8.90 1.79
C TYR A 65 4.69 -7.53 1.11
N PHE A 66 4.92 -7.50 -0.21
CA PHE A 66 4.96 -6.24 -0.95
C PHE A 66 3.58 -5.56 -0.97
N GLY A 67 2.49 -6.34 -1.05
CA GLY A 67 1.13 -5.83 -0.93
C GLY A 67 0.86 -5.16 0.42
N SER A 68 1.24 -5.80 1.53
CA SER A 68 1.10 -5.22 2.87
C SER A 68 1.93 -3.94 3.04
N ARG A 69 3.18 -3.94 2.56
CA ARG A 69 4.03 -2.74 2.63
C ARG A 69 3.51 -1.59 1.77
N MET A 70 3.00 -1.87 0.57
CA MET A 70 2.35 -0.85 -0.26
C MET A 70 1.05 -0.33 0.38
N ALA A 71 0.34 -1.14 1.15
CA ALA A 71 -0.84 -0.67 1.88
C ALA A 71 -0.47 0.35 2.96
N GLU A 72 0.65 0.19 3.66
CA GLU A 72 1.14 1.18 4.63
C GLU A 72 1.42 2.53 3.95
N PHE A 73 2.10 2.49 2.80
CA PHE A 73 2.35 3.66 1.96
C PHE A 73 1.05 4.37 1.53
N ASN A 74 0.09 3.59 1.03
CA ASN A 74 -1.19 4.13 0.56
C ASN A 74 -2.03 4.70 1.71
N ASN A 75 -1.94 4.12 2.91
CA ASN A 75 -2.62 4.65 4.09
C ASN A 75 -2.08 6.02 4.49
N MET A 76 -0.75 6.22 4.43
CA MET A 76 -0.13 7.53 4.64
C MET A 76 -0.61 8.54 3.60
N LEU A 77 -0.60 8.15 2.32
CA LEU A 77 -1.04 9.00 1.22
C LEU A 77 -2.50 9.45 1.40
N ARG A 78 -3.40 8.52 1.70
CA ARG A 78 -4.82 8.82 1.97
C ARG A 78 -5.01 9.72 3.19
N LEU A 79 -4.17 9.58 4.21
CA LEU A 79 -4.22 10.44 5.38
C LEU A 79 -3.79 11.88 5.05
N LEU A 80 -2.74 12.04 4.25
CA LEU A 80 -2.29 13.36 3.79
C LEU A 80 -3.33 14.05 2.91
N GLU A 81 -3.96 13.30 2.00
CA GLU A 81 -5.05 13.83 1.17
C GLU A 81 -6.22 14.33 2.03
N ARG A 82 -6.58 13.60 3.10
CA ARG A 82 -7.59 14.07 4.07
C ARG A 82 -7.15 15.33 4.81
N LYS A 83 -5.90 15.38 5.31
CA LYS A 83 -5.35 16.57 6.00
C LYS A 83 -5.34 17.80 5.11
N ARG A 84 -5.07 17.59 3.82
CA ARG A 84 -5.12 18.64 2.81
C ARG A 84 -6.54 19.16 2.65
N GLU A 85 -7.54 18.29 2.53
CA GLU A 85 -8.96 18.67 2.48
C GLU A 85 -9.37 19.43 3.76
N GLU A 86 -9.05 18.91 4.94
CA GLU A 86 -9.29 19.59 6.23
C GLU A 86 -8.67 20.99 6.26
N SER A 87 -7.44 21.14 5.76
CA SER A 87 -6.76 22.45 5.68
C SER A 87 -7.47 23.42 4.73
N ILE A 88 -8.08 22.92 3.64
CA ILE A 88 -8.88 23.74 2.72
C ILE A 88 -10.18 24.19 3.40
N TRP A 89 -10.85 23.29 4.12
CA TRP A 89 -12.06 23.61 4.88
C TRP A 89 -11.81 24.65 5.97
N ASP A 90 -10.64 24.59 6.62
CA ASP A 90 -10.19 25.55 7.63
C ASP A 90 -9.61 26.85 7.03
N GLU A 91 -9.65 27.04 5.71
CA GLU A 91 -9.07 28.18 5.00
C GLU A 91 -7.54 28.35 5.18
N LYS A 92 -6.83 27.30 5.57
CA LYS A 92 -5.36 27.25 5.74
C LYS A 92 -4.66 26.91 4.42
N TYR A 93 -4.84 27.75 3.40
CA TYR A 93 -4.37 27.45 2.04
C TYR A 93 -2.85 27.24 1.90
N ALA A 94 -2.03 27.96 2.69
CA ALA A 94 -0.58 27.75 2.69
C ALA A 94 -0.19 26.34 3.17
N GLN A 95 -0.88 25.83 4.20
CA GLN A 95 -0.69 24.47 4.69
C GLN A 95 -1.20 23.44 3.68
N ALA A 96 -2.39 23.66 3.10
CA ALA A 96 -2.93 22.79 2.06
C ALA A 96 -1.98 22.65 0.85
N SER A 97 -1.39 23.77 0.41
CA SER A 97 -0.40 23.77 -0.68
C SER A 97 0.89 23.02 -0.31
N ALA A 98 1.36 23.14 0.93
CA ALA A 98 2.55 22.41 1.38
C ALA A 98 2.30 20.89 1.48
N ILE A 99 1.09 20.50 1.90
CA ILE A 99 0.67 19.09 1.89
C ILE A 99 0.57 18.58 0.45
N ASP A 100 0.05 19.38 -0.49
CA ASP A 100 -0.04 19.00 -1.90
C ASP A 100 1.32 18.66 -2.53
N GLU A 101 2.34 19.50 -2.28
CA GLU A 101 3.69 19.20 -2.76
C GLU A 101 4.25 17.92 -2.12
N SER A 102 3.94 17.68 -0.84
CA SER A 102 4.34 16.45 -0.14
C SER A 102 3.63 15.21 -0.70
N VAL A 103 2.35 15.31 -1.04
CA VAL A 103 1.58 14.22 -1.69
C VAL A 103 2.13 13.95 -3.08
N LYS A 104 2.49 14.99 -3.84
CA LYS A 104 3.09 14.85 -5.17
C LYS A 104 4.45 14.15 -5.12
N ASP A 105 5.32 14.54 -4.18
CA ASP A 105 6.60 13.85 -3.96
C ASP A 105 6.40 12.38 -3.57
N LEU A 106 5.45 12.12 -2.66
CA LEU A 106 5.13 10.75 -2.24
C LEU A 106 4.61 9.92 -3.43
N LYS A 107 3.69 10.44 -4.25
CA LYS A 107 3.21 9.75 -5.48
C LYS A 107 4.34 9.43 -6.45
N ALA A 108 5.32 10.33 -6.62
CA ALA A 108 6.48 10.07 -7.46
C ALA A 108 7.35 8.90 -6.93
N ARG A 109 7.49 8.80 -5.60
CA ARG A 109 8.21 7.69 -4.94
C ARG A 109 7.47 6.35 -5.06
N GLU A 110 6.14 6.38 -5.04
CA GLU A 110 5.31 5.18 -5.23
C GLU A 110 5.63 4.47 -6.55
N ALA A 111 5.79 5.24 -7.64
CA ALA A 111 6.15 4.69 -8.94
C ALA A 111 7.50 3.93 -8.88
N GLY A 112 8.51 4.51 -8.23
CA GLY A 112 9.80 3.86 -8.05
C GLY A 112 9.72 2.57 -7.22
N LEU A 113 8.84 2.52 -6.21
CA LEU A 113 8.59 1.30 -5.42
C LEU A 113 7.93 0.20 -6.26
N ARG A 114 6.97 0.56 -7.12
CA ARG A 114 6.30 -0.39 -8.03
C ARG A 114 7.27 -0.97 -9.06
N GLU A 115 8.17 -0.16 -9.61
CA GLU A 115 9.22 -0.63 -10.53
C GLU A 115 10.15 -1.64 -9.87
N LEU A 116 10.52 -1.45 -8.60
CA LEU A 116 11.37 -2.41 -7.87
C LEU A 116 10.65 -3.76 -7.64
N ILE A 117 9.33 -3.75 -7.45
CA ILE A 117 8.54 -4.99 -7.36
C ILE A 117 8.57 -5.72 -8.70
N ILE A 118 8.38 -5.01 -9.81
CA ILE A 118 8.43 -5.58 -11.17
C ILE A 118 9.82 -6.13 -11.48
N GLU A 119 10.89 -5.37 -11.22
CA GLU A 119 12.29 -5.79 -11.42
C GLU A 119 12.58 -7.11 -10.67
N ARG A 120 12.08 -7.20 -9.43
CA ARG A 120 12.21 -8.41 -8.61
C ARG A 120 11.46 -9.59 -9.23
N GLU A 121 10.22 -9.40 -9.65
CA GLU A 121 9.42 -10.46 -10.26
C GLU A 121 10.07 -10.99 -11.55
N ASP A 122 10.61 -10.09 -12.38
CA ASP A 122 11.32 -10.46 -13.59
C ASP A 122 12.64 -11.17 -13.31
N ALA A 123 13.38 -10.76 -12.28
CA ALA A 123 14.58 -11.46 -11.82
C ALA A 123 14.26 -12.89 -11.35
N LEU A 124 13.16 -13.06 -10.60
CA LEU A 124 12.68 -14.39 -10.19
C LEU A 124 12.30 -15.27 -11.38
N LYS A 125 11.60 -14.73 -12.38
CA LYS A 125 11.29 -15.47 -13.63
C LYS A 125 12.56 -15.94 -14.35
N ARG A 126 13.64 -15.14 -14.29
CA ARG A 126 14.96 -15.47 -14.85
C ARG A 126 15.84 -16.33 -13.92
N LYS A 127 15.35 -16.67 -12.72
CA LYS A 127 16.09 -17.37 -11.65
C LYS A 127 17.34 -16.62 -11.17
N ASP A 128 17.39 -15.30 -11.35
CA ASP A 128 18.45 -14.45 -10.82
C ASP A 128 18.10 -14.01 -9.40
N LEU A 129 18.46 -14.86 -8.43
CA LEU A 129 18.15 -14.65 -7.02
C LEU A 129 18.93 -13.47 -6.42
N ILE A 130 20.10 -13.13 -6.97
CA ILE A 130 20.92 -12.02 -6.48
C ILE A 130 20.25 -10.70 -6.82
N VAL A 131 19.79 -10.53 -8.07
CA VAL A 131 19.05 -9.33 -8.47
C VAL A 131 17.72 -9.24 -7.74
N ALA A 132 16.98 -10.35 -7.61
CA ALA A 132 15.71 -10.37 -6.88
C ALA A 132 15.87 -9.91 -5.42
N GLN A 133 16.95 -10.33 -4.74
CA GLN A 133 17.24 -9.89 -3.38
C GLN A 133 17.61 -8.40 -3.34
N ARG A 134 18.48 -7.93 -4.25
CA ARG A 134 18.87 -6.51 -4.33
C ARG A 134 17.69 -5.58 -4.59
N SER A 135 16.72 -5.99 -5.40
CA SER A 135 15.50 -5.20 -5.64
C SER A 135 14.61 -5.16 -4.40
N LYS A 136 14.50 -6.27 -3.65
CA LYS A 136 13.81 -6.27 -2.34
C LYS A 136 14.49 -5.33 -1.34
N ASP A 137 15.81 -5.40 -1.21
CA ASP A 137 16.54 -4.57 -0.24
C ASP A 137 16.39 -3.07 -0.57
N ARG A 138 16.45 -2.72 -1.86
CA ARG A 138 16.17 -1.36 -2.34
C ARG A 138 14.73 -0.93 -2.08
N PHE A 139 13.76 -1.82 -2.28
CA PHE A 139 12.36 -1.55 -1.95
C PHE A 139 12.21 -1.24 -0.46
N ASP A 140 12.76 -2.09 0.42
CA ASP A 140 12.63 -1.94 1.87
C ASP A 140 13.22 -0.61 2.36
N LYS A 141 14.41 -0.26 1.83
CA LYS A 141 15.05 1.04 2.10
C LYS A 141 14.21 2.20 1.60
N ASN A 142 13.82 2.21 0.32
CA ASN A 142 13.07 3.31 -0.28
C ASN A 142 11.68 3.47 0.38
N MET A 143 11.07 2.37 0.81
CA MET A 143 9.81 2.37 1.55
C MET A 143 10.00 3.05 2.90
N SER A 144 11.01 2.65 3.67
CA SER A 144 11.33 3.28 4.97
C SER A 144 11.64 4.77 4.81
N ASP A 145 12.51 5.12 3.86
CA ASP A 145 12.91 6.51 3.59
C ASP A 145 11.68 7.39 3.27
N SER A 146 10.69 6.84 2.54
CA SER A 146 9.46 7.55 2.18
C SER A 146 8.51 7.76 3.36
N LEU A 147 8.35 6.74 4.21
CA LEU A 147 7.46 6.79 5.38
C LEU A 147 8.00 7.69 6.50
N HIS A 148 9.32 7.90 6.57
CA HIS A 148 9.95 8.71 7.61
C HIS A 148 10.39 10.11 7.14
N LEU A 149 9.90 10.59 5.99
CA LEU A 149 10.19 11.94 5.50
C LEU A 149 9.77 13.00 6.54
N PRO A 150 10.69 13.87 7.00
CA PRO A 150 10.37 14.90 7.99
C PRO A 150 9.28 15.85 7.52
N THR A 151 9.27 16.16 6.22
CA THR A 151 8.27 17.03 5.59
C THR A 151 6.86 16.45 5.69
N ILE A 152 6.72 15.13 5.60
CA ILE A 152 5.43 14.44 5.73
C ILE A 152 5.05 14.29 7.20
N ARG A 153 5.99 13.85 8.05
CA ARG A 153 5.73 13.66 9.49
C ARG A 153 5.34 14.97 10.18
N GLY A 154 5.83 16.12 9.72
CA GLY A 154 5.46 17.43 10.25
C GLY A 154 3.97 17.78 10.16
N PHE A 155 3.20 17.10 9.30
CA PHE A 155 1.75 17.29 9.18
C PHE A 155 0.91 16.30 9.99
N LEU A 156 1.53 15.27 10.56
CA LEU A 156 0.84 14.17 11.23
C LEU A 156 1.09 14.24 12.74
N SER A 157 0.04 13.96 13.51
CA SER A 157 0.18 13.79 14.96
C SER A 157 0.82 12.45 15.32
N ASP A 158 1.38 12.35 16.52
CA ASP A 158 1.96 11.10 17.02
C ASP A 158 0.93 9.95 17.07
N GLU A 159 -0.34 10.26 17.35
CA GLU A 159 -1.42 9.27 17.33
C GLU A 159 -1.68 8.74 15.92
N GLU A 160 -1.65 9.60 14.91
CA GLU A 160 -1.83 9.22 13.52
C GLU A 160 -0.66 8.37 13.03
N LEU A 161 0.57 8.72 13.40
CA LEU A 161 1.77 7.92 13.09
C LEU A 161 1.71 6.54 13.73
N LYS A 162 1.27 6.44 14.99
CA LYS A 162 1.04 5.15 15.68
C LYS A 162 -0.03 4.30 14.97
N ARG A 163 -1.13 4.92 14.52
CA ARG A 163 -2.19 4.21 13.76
C ARG A 163 -1.68 3.67 12.42
N LEU A 164 -0.72 4.35 11.80
CA LEU A 164 -0.07 3.90 10.57
C LEU A 164 0.97 2.79 10.80
N LYS A 165 1.28 2.43 12.06
CA LYS A 165 2.35 1.48 12.44
C LYS A 165 3.72 1.91 11.92
N ILE A 166 3.94 3.22 11.83
CA ILE A 166 5.21 3.82 11.43
C ILE A 166 5.88 4.29 12.72
N GLU A 167 6.58 3.38 13.39
CA GLU A 167 7.44 3.68 14.55
C GLU A 167 8.88 3.92 14.11
#